data_AF-A0A951IJ71-F1
#
_entry.id   AF-A0A951IJ71-F1
#
_cell.length_a   1.000
_cell.length_b   1.000
_cell.length_c   1.000
_cell.angle_alpha   90.00
_cell.angle_beta   90.00
_cell.angle_gamma   90.00
#
_symmetry.space_group_name_H-M   'P 1'
#
loop_
_entity.id
_entity.type
_entity.pdbx_description
1 polymer ?
#
loop_
_entity_poly.entity_id
_entity_poly.type
_entity_poly.pdbx_seq_one_letter_code
_entity_poly.pdbx_strand_id
1 'polypeptide(L)'
;MRVLASPIAAVVHETRAVAIDRLMLDTARRLRARGIKLGGLVQHNVEKEGSDCAEMRLEDLASATHVVISLQRPRGSGCRLDAAGLAEAAALAQRGIASGADFVIISKFGAQEAAGKGLREEIAQAVMLGLPVLTSVSSRLLPAFEGFIGESWTRLPPEFSAIEAWALSTVATNEPAPVAAA
;
A
#
# COMPACT_ATOMS: atom_id res chain seq x y z
N MET A 1 -20.13 10.86 -20.45
CA MET A 1 -19.57 11.22 -19.14
C MET A 1 -18.86 9.99 -18.60
N ARG A 2 -17.52 9.95 -18.63
CA ARG A 2 -16.74 8.79 -18.16
C ARG A 2 -16.75 8.88 -16.63
N VAL A 3 -17.45 7.97 -15.95
CA VAL A 3 -17.36 7.85 -14.49
C VAL A 3 -15.92 7.40 -14.22
N LEU A 4 -15.08 8.31 -13.70
CA LEU A 4 -13.76 7.93 -13.21
C LEU A 4 -14.03 7.06 -11.99
N ALA A 5 -13.69 5.78 -12.08
CA ALA A 5 -13.66 4.92 -10.90
C ALA A 5 -12.74 5.58 -9.86
N SER A 6 -13.13 5.58 -8.58
CA SER A 6 -12.32 6.20 -7.53
C SER A 6 -10.89 5.64 -7.59
N PRO A 7 -9.86 6.50 -7.60
CA PRO A 7 -8.48 6.07 -7.77
C PRO A 7 -7.94 5.34 -6.52
N ILE A 8 -8.78 5.05 -5.53
CA ILE A 8 -8.36 4.37 -4.31
C ILE A 8 -9.34 3.28 -3.90
N ALA A 9 -8.79 2.13 -3.54
CA ALA A 9 -9.50 1.03 -2.95
C ALA A 9 -8.84 0.56 -1.64
N ALA A 10 -9.66 0.07 -0.73
CA ALA A 10 -9.20 -0.47 0.54
C ALA A 10 -9.80 -1.85 0.81
N VAL A 11 -8.94 -2.78 1.22
CA VAL A 11 -9.34 -4.05 1.84
C VAL A 11 -9.66 -3.78 3.31
N VAL A 12 -10.94 -3.84 3.68
CA VAL A 12 -11.37 -3.62 5.07
C VAL A 12 -11.37 -4.94 5.82
N HIS A 13 -10.68 -5.00 6.96
CA HIS A 13 -10.50 -6.25 7.71
C HIS A 13 -10.77 -6.08 9.23
N GLU A 14 -11.26 -7.14 9.87
CA GLU A 14 -11.62 -7.10 11.31
C GLU A 14 -10.50 -7.59 12.22
N THR A 15 -9.88 -8.74 11.94
CA THR A 15 -8.72 -9.23 12.72
C THR A 15 -7.93 -10.29 11.95
N ARG A 16 -6.74 -9.91 11.46
CA ARG A 16 -5.52 -10.73 11.12
C ARG A 16 -4.59 -9.92 10.21
N ALA A 17 -3.81 -8.99 10.77
CA ALA A 17 -2.88 -8.15 10.00
C ALA A 17 -1.92 -8.97 9.13
N VAL A 18 -1.37 -10.07 9.65
CA VAL A 18 -0.43 -10.94 8.91
C VAL A 18 -1.04 -11.54 7.64
N ALA A 19 -2.32 -11.91 7.66
CA ALA A 19 -2.97 -12.47 6.48
C ALA A 19 -3.16 -11.40 5.39
N ILE A 20 -3.41 -10.15 5.80
CA ILE A 20 -3.54 -9.01 4.91
C ILE A 20 -2.19 -8.59 4.34
N ASP A 21 -1.12 -8.60 5.14
CA ASP A 21 0.24 -8.32 4.64
C ASP A 21 0.62 -9.34 3.55
N ARG A 22 0.32 -10.63 3.75
CA ARG A 22 0.52 -11.68 2.74
C ARG A 22 -0.34 -11.46 1.49
N LEU A 23 -1.62 -11.11 1.66
CA LEU A 23 -2.52 -10.77 0.56
C LEU A 23 -1.96 -9.62 -0.29
N MET A 24 -1.43 -8.57 0.34
CA MET A 24 -0.84 -7.43 -0.36
C MET A 24 0.43 -7.81 -1.12
N LEU A 25 1.31 -8.60 -0.49
CA LEU A 25 2.53 -9.09 -1.11
C LEU A 25 2.26 -9.96 -2.34
N ASP A 26 1.35 -10.93 -2.21
CA ASP A 26 1.00 -11.83 -3.31
C ASP A 26 0.23 -11.10 -4.42
N THR A 27 -0.54 -10.07 -4.09
CA THR A 27 -1.16 -9.16 -5.08
C THR A 27 -0.07 -8.44 -5.87
N ALA A 28 0.91 -7.85 -5.20
CA ALA A 28 2.02 -7.16 -5.86
C ALA A 28 2.78 -8.10 -6.81
N ARG A 29 3.08 -9.31 -6.38
CA ARG A 29 3.74 -10.32 -7.22
C ARG A 29 2.94 -10.65 -8.48
N ARG A 30 1.63 -10.85 -8.35
CA ARG A 30 0.75 -11.19 -9.49
C ARG A 30 0.60 -10.04 -10.47
N LEU A 31 0.37 -8.82 -9.99
CA LEU A 31 0.26 -7.65 -10.85
C LEU A 31 1.57 -7.40 -11.61
N ARG A 32 2.72 -7.52 -10.93
CA ARG A 32 4.05 -7.43 -11.56
C ARG A 32 4.24 -8.51 -12.63
N ALA A 33 3.81 -9.75 -12.38
CA ALA A 33 3.87 -10.85 -13.36
C ALA A 33 2.99 -10.60 -14.61
N ARG A 34 2.01 -9.69 -14.52
CA ARG A 34 1.19 -9.23 -15.65
C ARG A 34 1.76 -8.00 -16.36
N GLY A 35 2.97 -7.55 -15.99
CA GLY A 35 3.65 -6.42 -16.62
C GLY A 35 3.26 -5.04 -16.09
N ILE A 36 2.46 -4.97 -15.02
CA ILE A 36 2.05 -3.69 -14.40
C ILE A 36 3.24 -3.11 -13.64
N LYS A 37 3.58 -1.84 -13.90
CA LYS A 37 4.61 -1.12 -13.14
C LYS A 37 4.05 -0.69 -11.80
N LEU A 38 4.61 -1.25 -10.72
CA LEU A 38 4.15 -0.99 -9.37
C LEU A 38 5.00 0.07 -8.68
N GLY A 39 4.32 0.98 -7.96
CA GLY A 39 4.92 1.87 -6.98
C GLY A 39 4.40 1.62 -5.57
N GLY A 40 5.04 2.23 -4.57
CA GLY A 40 4.63 2.14 -3.18
C GLY A 40 5.33 1.02 -2.40
N LEU A 41 4.73 0.61 -1.28
CA LEU A 41 5.36 -0.19 -0.24
C LEU A 41 4.48 -1.38 0.15
N VAL A 42 5.10 -2.56 0.27
CA VAL A 42 4.48 -3.75 0.89
C VAL A 42 5.24 -4.19 2.13
N GLN A 43 4.51 -4.56 3.18
CA GLN A 43 5.11 -5.00 4.44
C GLN A 43 5.46 -6.49 4.42
N HIS A 44 6.67 -6.78 4.90
CA HIS A 44 7.14 -8.12 5.24
C HIS A 44 7.30 -8.23 6.76
N ASN A 45 6.86 -9.36 7.30
CA ASN A 45 7.11 -9.73 8.71
C ASN A 45 8.05 -10.93 8.71
N VAL A 46 9.26 -10.75 9.22
CA VAL A 46 10.31 -11.77 9.26
C VAL A 46 10.46 -12.26 10.70
N GLU A 47 10.05 -13.50 10.94
CA GLU A 47 10.30 -14.17 12.21
C GLU A 47 11.82 -14.37 12.40
N LYS A 48 12.33 -14.01 13.57
CA LYS A 48 13.73 -14.20 13.94
C LYS A 48 13.82 -15.04 15.20
N GLU A 49 14.68 -16.06 15.16
CA GLU A 49 14.91 -16.94 16.30
C GLU A 49 15.44 -16.12 17.49
N GLY A 50 14.84 -16.31 18.67
CA GLY A 50 15.19 -15.58 19.89
C GLY A 50 14.63 -14.16 20.00
N SER A 51 13.77 -13.72 19.07
CA SER A 51 13.03 -12.45 19.13
C SER A 51 11.61 -12.64 19.68
N ASP A 52 11.12 -11.69 20.47
CA ASP A 52 9.74 -11.69 20.99
C ASP A 52 8.72 -11.10 20.00
N CYS A 53 9.18 -10.66 18.83
CA CYS A 53 8.37 -10.09 17.76
C CYS A 53 9.03 -10.28 16.38
N ALA A 54 8.22 -10.39 15.34
CA ALA A 54 8.71 -10.36 13.97
C ALA A 54 9.39 -9.01 13.64
N GLU A 55 10.48 -9.06 12.91
CA GLU A 55 11.07 -7.87 12.31
C GLU A 55 10.18 -7.41 11.17
N MET A 56 9.73 -6.16 11.24
CA MET A 56 8.90 -5.54 10.20
C MET A 56 9.80 -4.83 9.20
N ARG A 57 9.56 -5.08 7.91
CA ARG A 57 10.25 -4.43 6.80
C ARG A 57 9.24 -3.93 5.79
N LEU A 58 9.57 -2.85 5.08
CA LEU A 58 8.84 -2.41 3.89
C LEU A 58 9.70 -2.65 2.66
N GLU A 59 9.13 -3.30 1.64
CA GLU A 59 9.71 -3.41 0.30
C GLU A 59 9.16 -2.28 -0.56
N ASP A 60 10.04 -1.47 -1.14
CA ASP A 60 9.69 -0.56 -2.23
C ASP A 60 9.45 -1.36 -3.52
N LEU A 61 8.24 -1.25 -4.06
CA LEU A 61 7.81 -2.08 -5.19
C LEU A 61 8.49 -1.71 -6.53
N ALA A 62 9.02 -0.50 -6.63
CA ALA A 62 9.71 -0.01 -7.83
C ALA A 62 11.16 -0.53 -7.91
N SER A 63 11.89 -0.54 -6.78
CA SER A 63 13.32 -0.92 -6.73
C SER A 63 13.59 -2.28 -6.07
N ALA A 64 12.59 -2.89 -5.43
CA ALA A 64 12.74 -4.06 -4.55
C ALA A 64 13.63 -3.81 -3.31
N THR A 65 13.95 -2.55 -3.00
CA THR A 65 14.72 -2.17 -1.81
C THR A 65 13.91 -2.47 -0.56
N HIS A 66 14.54 -3.08 0.44
CA HIS A 66 13.91 -3.38 1.73
C HIS A 66 14.45 -2.45 2.82
N VAL A 67 13.54 -1.86 3.60
CA VAL A 67 13.86 -1.02 4.75
C VAL A 67 13.28 -1.65 6.01
N VAL A 68 14.10 -1.82 7.05
CA VAL A 68 13.63 -2.28 8.36
C VAL A 68 12.91 -1.12 9.04
N ILE A 69 11.67 -1.36 9.48
CA ILE A 69 10.83 -0.34 10.15
C ILE A 69 10.52 -0.70 11.61
N SER A 70 11.23 -1.67 12.18
CA SER A 70 11.06 -2.10 13.56
C SER A 70 12.37 -2.07 14.32
N LEU A 71 12.32 -1.56 15.55
CA LEU A 71 13.36 -1.67 16.54
C LEU A 71 12.99 -2.76 17.56
N GLN A 72 13.92 -3.66 17.81
CA GLN A 72 13.86 -4.59 18.92
C GLN A 72 13.87 -3.82 20.24
N ARG A 73 13.05 -4.25 21.20
CA ARG A 73 13.10 -3.75 22.58
C ARG A 73 13.65 -4.83 23.49
N PRO A 74 14.02 -4.51 24.75
CA PRO A 74 14.43 -5.52 25.71
C PRO A 74 13.43 -6.69 25.78
N ARG A 75 13.95 -7.90 26.04
CA ARG A 75 13.15 -9.14 26.05
C ARG A 75 11.88 -8.96 26.89
N GLY A 76 10.75 -9.41 26.36
CA GLY A 76 9.42 -9.35 26.94
C GLY A 76 8.61 -8.10 26.61
N SER A 77 9.14 -7.14 25.82
CA SER A 77 8.44 -5.88 25.51
C SER A 77 8.03 -5.69 24.05
N GLY A 78 8.33 -6.65 23.16
CA GLY A 78 7.95 -6.62 21.75
C GLY A 78 8.61 -5.49 20.95
N CYS A 79 8.21 -5.29 19.68
CA CYS A 79 8.87 -4.34 18.79
C CYS A 79 8.25 -2.94 18.90
N ARG A 80 9.06 -1.90 18.64
CA ARG A 80 8.58 -0.52 18.39
C ARG A 80 8.84 -0.17 16.91
N LEU A 81 8.02 0.68 16.32
CA LEU A 81 8.30 1.23 15.00
C LEU A 81 9.58 2.10 15.01
N ASP A 82 10.41 1.91 13.99
CA ASP A 82 11.53 2.78 13.70
C ASP A 82 11.06 3.98 12.87
N ALA A 83 11.13 5.18 13.45
CA ALA A 83 10.75 6.41 12.74
C ALA A 83 11.73 6.72 11.59
N ALA A 84 13.02 6.39 11.74
CA ALA A 84 14.00 6.62 10.69
C ALA A 84 13.76 5.69 9.50
N GLY A 85 13.55 4.40 9.78
CA GLY A 85 13.18 3.42 8.74
C GLY A 85 11.88 3.77 8.02
N LEU A 86 10.86 4.27 8.74
CA LEU A 86 9.62 4.75 8.10
C LEU A 86 9.86 5.95 7.18
N ALA A 87 10.67 6.92 7.59
CA ALA A 87 11.00 8.07 6.76
C ALA A 87 11.80 7.68 5.50
N GLU A 88 12.74 6.74 5.64
CA GLU A 88 13.48 6.20 4.50
C GLU A 88 12.55 5.47 3.51
N ALA A 89 11.65 4.62 4.02
CA ALA A 89 10.67 3.93 3.20
C ALA A 89 9.72 4.90 2.48
N ALA A 90 9.23 5.93 3.17
CA ALA A 90 8.40 6.98 2.59
C ALA A 90 9.11 7.69 1.42
N ALA A 91 10.40 8.03 1.59
CA ALA A 91 11.20 8.65 0.54
C ALA A 91 11.39 7.73 -0.68
N LEU A 92 11.52 6.41 -0.47
CA LEU A 92 11.54 5.43 -1.56
C LEU A 92 10.20 5.40 -2.30
N ALA A 93 9.09 5.30 -1.57
CA ALA A 93 7.75 5.27 -2.14
C ALA A 93 7.46 6.53 -2.98
N GLN A 94 7.77 7.71 -2.46
CA GLN A 94 7.61 8.97 -3.18
C GLN A 94 8.36 8.97 -4.51
N ARG A 95 9.60 8.48 -4.54
CA ARG A 95 10.39 8.35 -5.78
C ARG A 95 9.77 7.33 -6.74
N GLY A 96 9.36 6.17 -6.24
CA GLY A 96 8.71 5.12 -7.04
C GLY A 96 7.41 5.59 -7.67
N ILE A 97 6.56 6.27 -6.90
CA ILE A 97 5.30 6.87 -7.35
C ILE A 97 5.56 7.92 -8.45
N ALA A 98 6.56 8.80 -8.26
CA ALA A 98 6.91 9.83 -9.23
C ALA A 98 7.55 9.28 -10.53
N SER A 99 8.04 8.04 -10.53
CA SER A 99 8.78 7.44 -11.66
C SER A 99 7.88 6.76 -12.70
N GLY A 100 6.57 7.03 -12.69
CA GLY A 100 5.62 6.51 -13.68
C GLY A 100 5.10 5.10 -13.37
N ALA A 101 4.69 4.88 -12.12
CA ALA A 101 3.94 3.69 -11.74
C ALA A 101 2.55 3.67 -12.42
N ASP A 102 2.09 2.50 -12.83
CA ASP A 102 0.74 2.29 -13.34
C ASP A 102 -0.26 2.05 -12.19
N PHE A 103 0.23 1.53 -11.07
CA PHE A 103 -0.55 1.12 -9.91
C PHE A 103 0.28 1.24 -8.63
N VAL A 104 -0.33 1.76 -7.56
CA VAL A 104 0.35 1.97 -6.28
C VAL A 104 -0.24 1.04 -5.22
N ILE A 105 0.62 0.37 -4.45
CA ILE A 105 0.21 -0.36 -3.25
C ILE A 105 0.87 0.30 -2.06
N ILE A 106 0.07 0.75 -1.10
CA ILE A 106 0.55 1.09 0.25
C ILE A 106 -0.09 0.10 1.19
N SER A 107 0.66 -0.89 1.64
CA SER A 107 0.11 -2.11 2.27
C SER A 107 -0.94 -1.88 3.35
N LYS A 108 -0.87 -0.76 4.10
CA LYS A 108 -1.79 -0.48 5.20
C LYS A 108 -1.94 1.00 5.51
N PHE A 109 -3.19 1.40 5.78
CA PHE A 109 -3.56 2.59 6.56
C PHE A 109 -3.73 2.19 8.03
N GLY A 110 -2.78 2.60 8.88
CA GLY A 110 -2.68 2.23 10.27
C GLY A 110 -2.84 3.39 11.25
N ALA A 111 -2.40 3.16 12.48
CA ALA A 111 -2.52 4.15 13.55
C ALA A 111 -1.67 5.41 13.28
N GLN A 112 -0.54 5.28 12.56
CA GLN A 112 0.28 6.43 12.19
C GLN A 112 -0.46 7.32 11.18
N GLU A 113 -1.04 6.72 10.15
CA GLU A 113 -1.77 7.44 9.08
C GLU A 113 -3.06 8.08 9.61
N ALA A 114 -3.77 7.36 10.49
CA ALA A 114 -4.92 7.91 11.22
C ALA A 114 -4.54 9.14 12.06
N ALA A 115 -3.32 9.18 12.60
CA ALA A 115 -2.78 10.31 13.37
C ALA A 115 -2.13 11.40 12.50
N GLY A 116 -2.24 11.34 11.17
CA GLY A 116 -1.65 12.32 10.26
C GLY A 116 -0.16 12.13 10.00
N LYS A 117 0.39 10.95 10.27
CA LYS A 117 1.81 10.59 10.13
C LYS A 117 1.96 9.37 9.20
N GLY A 118 3.14 8.75 9.21
CA GLY A 118 3.40 7.52 8.47
C GLY A 118 3.32 7.76 6.96
N LEU A 119 2.63 6.88 6.25
CA LEU A 119 2.57 6.90 4.78
C LEU A 119 1.39 7.71 4.21
N ARG A 120 0.82 8.62 5.02
CA ARG A 120 -0.37 9.39 4.64
C ARG A 120 -0.11 10.31 3.45
N GLU A 121 1.07 10.93 3.41
CA GLU A 121 1.45 11.84 2.33
C GLU A 121 1.63 11.10 1.01
N GLU A 122 2.20 9.90 1.04
CA GLU A 122 2.41 9.04 -0.13
C GLU A 122 1.07 8.56 -0.71
N ILE A 123 0.10 8.19 0.14
CA ILE A 123 -1.26 7.85 -0.30
C ILE A 123 -1.89 9.07 -1.00
N ALA A 124 -1.81 10.26 -0.38
CA ALA A 124 -2.37 11.47 -0.95
C ALA A 124 -1.72 11.83 -2.29
N GLN A 125 -0.39 11.73 -2.38
CA GLN A 125 0.36 12.01 -3.60
C GLN A 125 -0.07 11.09 -4.75
N ALA A 126 -0.16 9.78 -4.51
CA ALA A 126 -0.58 8.84 -5.55
C ALA A 126 -2.00 9.13 -6.05
N VAL A 127 -2.93 9.43 -5.13
CA VAL A 127 -4.31 9.82 -5.49
C VAL A 127 -4.34 11.13 -6.29
N MET A 128 -3.55 12.14 -5.90
CA MET A 128 -3.48 13.42 -6.63
C MET A 128 -2.88 13.27 -8.04
N LEU A 129 -2.00 12.30 -8.24
CA LEU A 129 -1.47 11.94 -9.56
C LEU A 129 -2.45 11.12 -10.41
N GLY A 130 -3.64 10.80 -9.89
CA GLY A 130 -4.65 9.99 -10.57
C GLY A 130 -4.26 8.52 -10.68
N LEU A 131 -3.27 8.06 -9.91
CA LEU A 131 -2.84 6.66 -9.92
C LEU A 131 -3.82 5.82 -9.12
N PRO A 132 -4.19 4.61 -9.59
CA PRO A 132 -4.93 3.65 -8.77
C PRO A 132 -4.10 3.23 -7.55
N VAL A 133 -4.69 3.33 -6.35
CA VAL A 133 -4.05 3.05 -5.06
C VAL A 133 -4.80 1.94 -4.34
N LEU A 134 -4.08 0.89 -3.97
CA LEU A 134 -4.58 -0.17 -3.09
C LEU A 134 -3.98 0.00 -1.69
N THR A 135 -4.84 -0.10 -0.67
CA THR A 135 -4.40 -0.22 0.72
C THR A 135 -5.25 -1.22 1.51
N SER A 136 -4.90 -1.43 2.77
CA SER A 136 -5.76 -2.12 3.75
C SER A 136 -6.08 -1.21 4.92
N VAL A 137 -7.26 -1.39 5.50
CA VAL A 137 -7.68 -0.65 6.69
C VAL A 137 -8.38 -1.59 7.66
N SER A 138 -7.99 -1.51 8.93
CA SER A 138 -8.74 -2.17 10.01
C SER A 138 -10.11 -1.51 10.14
N SER A 139 -11.18 -2.28 10.33
CA SER A 139 -12.54 -1.75 10.56
C SER A 139 -12.58 -0.68 11.66
N ARG A 140 -11.73 -0.81 12.69
CA ARG A 140 -11.58 0.18 13.79
C ARG A 140 -11.05 1.55 13.35
N LEU A 141 -10.29 1.61 12.27
CA LEU A 141 -9.68 2.82 11.71
C LEU A 141 -10.44 3.33 10.48
N LEU A 142 -11.53 2.65 10.10
CA LEU A 142 -12.33 3.02 8.93
C LEU A 142 -12.85 4.47 9.01
N PRO A 143 -13.36 4.96 10.16
CA PRO A 143 -13.77 6.37 10.24
C PRO A 143 -12.62 7.36 10.02
N ALA A 144 -11.41 7.03 10.48
CA ALA A 144 -10.23 7.87 10.29
C ALA A 144 -9.75 7.85 8.83
N PHE A 145 -9.88 6.70 8.15
CA PHE A 145 -9.61 6.56 6.73
C PHE A 145 -10.61 7.34 5.87
N GLU A 146 -11.92 7.23 6.16
CA GLU A 146 -12.98 7.99 5.48
C GLU A 146 -12.83 9.50 5.71
N GLY A 147 -12.46 9.92 6.92
CA GLY A 147 -12.13 11.33 7.20
C GLY A 147 -10.88 11.84 6.47
N PHE A 148 -10.01 10.95 6.00
CA PHE A 148 -8.82 11.31 5.21
C PHE A 148 -9.09 11.34 3.70
N ILE A 149 -9.70 10.29 3.17
CA ILE A 149 -9.92 10.10 1.72
C ILE A 149 -11.21 10.77 1.24
N GLY A 150 -12.17 10.99 2.13
CA GLY A 150 -13.54 11.35 1.79
C GLY A 150 -14.39 10.13 1.43
N GLU A 151 -15.55 10.37 0.82
CA GLU A 151 -16.55 9.34 0.55
C GLU A 151 -16.30 8.54 -0.74
N SER A 152 -15.36 8.99 -1.58
CA SER A 152 -15.08 8.39 -2.90
C SER A 152 -13.93 7.39 -2.84
N TRP A 153 -14.24 6.15 -2.47
CA TRP A 153 -13.29 5.03 -2.48
C TRP A 153 -14.00 3.69 -2.71
N THR A 154 -13.25 2.68 -3.16
CA THR A 154 -13.80 1.34 -3.41
C THR A 154 -13.49 0.39 -2.26
N ARG A 155 -14.52 -0.21 -1.66
CA ARG A 155 -14.34 -1.30 -0.69
C ARG A 155 -14.12 -2.62 -1.42
N LEU A 156 -13.02 -3.30 -1.11
CA LEU A 156 -12.70 -4.61 -1.65
C LEU A 156 -12.79 -5.69 -0.56
N PRO A 157 -13.31 -6.88 -0.88
CA PRO A 157 -13.14 -8.04 -0.01
C PRO A 157 -11.66 -8.46 0.02
N PRO A 158 -11.21 -9.18 1.06
CA PRO A 158 -9.83 -9.67 1.17
C PRO A 158 -9.56 -10.86 0.24
N GLU A 159 -9.89 -10.71 -1.04
CA GLU A 159 -9.85 -11.75 -2.07
C GLU A 159 -9.01 -11.29 -3.26
N PHE A 160 -8.03 -12.12 -3.65
CA PHE A 160 -7.13 -11.80 -4.76
C PHE A 160 -7.86 -11.51 -6.07
N SER A 161 -8.90 -12.29 -6.39
CA SER A 161 -9.68 -12.13 -7.63
C SER A 161 -10.35 -10.76 -7.70
N ALA A 162 -10.93 -10.29 -6.59
CA ALA A 162 -11.57 -8.98 -6.51
C ALA A 162 -10.56 -7.84 -6.65
N ILE A 163 -9.41 -7.96 -5.96
CA ILE A 163 -8.33 -6.97 -6.01
C ILE A 163 -7.74 -6.90 -7.43
N GLU A 164 -7.45 -8.04 -8.05
CA GLU A 164 -6.89 -8.10 -9.39
C GLU A 164 -7.88 -7.54 -10.43
N ALA A 165 -9.16 -7.90 -10.36
CA ALA A 165 -10.18 -7.36 -11.27
C ALA A 165 -10.29 -5.83 -11.16
N TRP A 166 -10.25 -5.29 -9.93
CA TRP A 166 -10.24 -3.85 -9.71
C TRP A 166 -8.96 -3.19 -10.27
N ALA A 167 -7.79 -3.77 -10.00
CA ALA A 167 -6.52 -3.25 -10.49
C ALA A 167 -6.46 -3.20 -12.02
N LEU A 168 -6.85 -4.29 -12.69
CA LEU A 168 -6.82 -4.35 -14.15
C LEU A 168 -7.81 -3.37 -14.80
N SER A 169 -9.01 -3.23 -14.23
CA SER A 169 -10.00 -2.29 -14.76
C SER A 169 -9.56 -0.83 -14.61
N THR A 170 -8.93 -0.48 -13.49
CA THR A 170 -8.45 0.89 -13.23
C THR A 170 -7.21 1.24 -14.05
N VAL A 171 -6.25 0.33 -14.18
CA VAL A 171 -5.07 0.53 -15.05
C VAL A 171 -5.49 0.74 -16.50
N ALA A 172 -6.41 -0.08 -17.03
CA ALA A 172 -6.91 0.08 -18.40
C ALA A 172 -7.65 1.41 -18.64
N THR A 173 -8.27 1.98 -17.60
CA THR A 173 -8.90 3.31 -17.72
C THR A 173 -7.90 4.47 -17.66
N ASN A 174 -6.72 4.25 -17.08
CA ASN A 174 -5.67 5.25 -16.89
C ASN A 174 -4.64 5.27 -18.02
N GLU A 175 -4.67 4.29 -18.93
CA GLU A 175 -3.81 4.29 -20.10
C GLU A 175 -4.12 5.53 -20.99
N PRO A 176 -3.10 6.35 -21.33
CA PRO A 176 -3.33 7.48 -22.22
C PRO A 176 -3.87 6.97 -23.55
N ALA A 177 -4.89 7.65 -24.09
CA ALA A 177 -5.44 7.29 -25.39
C ALA A 177 -4.30 7.18 -26.41
N PRO A 178 -4.33 6.18 -27.33
CA PRO A 178 -3.27 6.03 -28.31
C PRO A 178 -3.11 7.36 -29.07
N VAL A 179 -1.91 7.93 -29.02
CA VAL A 179 -1.55 9.07 -29.86
C VAL A 179 -1.69 8.59 -31.29
N ALA A 180 -2.71 9.09 -31.99
CA ALA A 180 -2.88 8.83 -33.41
C ALA A 180 -1.57 9.23 -34.11
N ALA A 181 -0.87 8.25 -34.68
CA ALA A 181 0.30 8.51 -35.49
C ALA A 181 -0.14 9.39 -36.67
N ALA A 182 0.46 10.59 -36.75
CA ALA A 182 0.32 11.51 -37.88
C ALA A 182 1.20 11.07 -39.04
#